data_AF-A0A1G3BKS9-F1
#
_entry.id   AF-A0A1G3BKS9-F1
#
_cell.length_a   1.000
_cell.length_b   1.000
_cell.length_c   1.000
_cell.angle_alpha   90.00
_cell.angle_beta   90.00
_cell.angle_gamma   90.00
#
_symmetry.space_group_name_H-M   'P 1'
#
loop_
_entity.id
_entity.type
_entity.pdbx_description
1 polymer ?
#
loop_
_entity_poly.entity_id
_entity_poly.type
_entity_poly.pdbx_seq_one_letter_code
_entity_poly.pdbx_strand_id
1 'polypeptide(L)' 'MMDRVIIFGKDDCPYTTSAREDYARRGISVEYINVKKDPQAMKRMLKFSAGRREVPTIVEGDKITVGFGGT' A
#
# COMPACT_ATOMS: atom_id res chain seq x y z
N MET A 1 1.77 -15.88 13.25
CA MET A 1 2.64 -15.29 12.23
C MET A 1 2.04 -13.93 11.92
N MET A 2 2.76 -12.83 12.14
CA MET A 2 2.20 -11.49 12.00
C MET A 2 2.13 -11.12 10.50
N ASP A 3 1.00 -11.42 9.86
CA ASP A 3 0.62 -10.87 8.55
C ASP A 3 0.45 -9.35 8.68
N ARG A 4 1.57 -8.62 8.60
CA ARG A 4 1.59 -7.17 8.52
C ARG A 4 1.39 -6.77 7.08
N VAL A 5 0.34 -6.00 6.81
CA VAL A 5 0.05 -5.47 5.49
C VAL A 5 0.69 -4.10 5.39
N ILE A 6 1.49 -3.86 4.36
CA ILE A 6 2.12 -2.55 4.13
C ILE A 6 1.43 -1.89 2.94
N ILE A 7 0.91 -0.69 3.14
CA ILE A 7 0.28 0.10 2.07
C ILE A 7 1.18 1.26 1.72
N PHE A 8 1.79 1.19 0.54
CA PHE A 8 2.50 2.28 -0.10
C PHE A 8 1.50 3.15 -0.86
N GLY A 9 1.40 4.41 -0.48
CA GLY A 9 0.50 5.33 -1.14
C GLY A 9 0.93 6.77 -1.00
N LYS A 10 0.08 7.66 -1.50
CA LYS A 10 0.12 9.10 -1.23
C LYS A 10 -1.10 9.46 -0.38
N ASP A 11 -0.92 10.44 0.51
CA ASP A 11 -1.98 10.91 1.43
C ASP A 11 -3.12 11.58 0.66
N ASP A 12 -2.76 12.15 -0.48
CA ASP A 12 -3.62 12.93 -1.36
C ASP A 12 -4.50 12.05 -2.28
N CYS A 13 -4.62 10.74 -2.02
CA CYS A 13 -5.43 9.83 -2.83
C CYS A 13 -6.56 9.22 -2.00
N PRO A 14 -7.84 9.42 -2.38
CA PRO A 14 -8.96 8.79 -1.68
C PRO A 14 -8.86 7.26 -1.69
N TYR A 15 -8.32 6.67 -2.75
CA TYR A 15 -8.09 5.21 -2.87
C TYR A 15 -7.18 4.65 -1.77
N THR A 16 -6.14 5.38 -1.36
CA THR A 16 -5.23 4.96 -0.28
C THR A 16 -5.97 4.90 1.05
N THR A 17 -6.78 5.93 1.32
CA THR A 17 -7.58 6.03 2.55
C THR A 17 -8.62 4.91 2.61
N SER A 18 -9.34 4.66 1.51
CA SER A 18 -10.30 3.55 1.43
C SER A 18 -9.63 2.20 1.65
N ALA A 19 -8.44 1.97 1.09
CA ALA A 19 -7.67 0.75 1.34
C ALA A 19 -7.36 0.59 2.83
N ARG A 20 -6.75 1.61 3.42
CA ARG A 20 -6.39 1.58 4.84
C ARG A 20 -7.60 1.33 5.74
N GLU A 21 -8.73 1.98 5.48
CA GLU A 21 -9.95 1.81 6.26
C GLU A 21 -10.56 0.40 6.12
N ASP A 22 -10.57 -0.18 4.92
CA ASP A 22 -11.09 -1.54 4.70
C ASP A 22 -10.29 -2.57 5.49
N TYR A 23 -8.96 -2.53 5.38
CA TYR A 23 -8.09 -3.44 6.11
C TYR A 23 -8.13 -3.20 7.63
N ALA A 24 -8.22 -1.94 8.07
CA ALA A 24 -8.39 -1.62 9.49
C ALA A 24 -9.74 -2.13 10.03
N ARG A 25 -10.81 -2.03 9.24
CA ARG A 25 -12.14 -2.59 9.59
C ARG A 25 -12.12 -4.11 9.69
N ARG A 26 -11.29 -4.77 8.88
CA ARG A 26 -11.05 -6.22 8.96
C ARG A 26 -10.18 -6.63 10.16
N GLY A 27 -9.67 -5.68 10.95
CA GLY A 27 -8.80 -5.93 12.09
C GLY A 27 -7.38 -6.34 11.69
N ILE A 28 -6.98 -6.07 10.44
CA ILE A 28 -5.66 -6.40 9.93
C ILE A 28 -4.68 -5.27 10.30
N SER A 29 -3.47 -5.64 10.72
CA SER A 29 -2.43 -4.64 11.01
C SER A 29 -1.86 -4.06 9.72
N VAL A 30 -2.20 -2.81 9.44
CA VAL A 30 -1.79 -2.10 8.22
C VAL A 30 -0.77 -1.01 8.53
N GLU A 31 0.39 -1.07 7.90
CA GLU A 31 1.42 -0.05 7.95
C GLU A 31 1.32 0.83 6.70
N TYR A 32 0.80 2.05 6.87
CA TYR A 32 0.75 3.02 5.78
C TYR A 32 2.09 3.76 5.65
N ILE A 33 2.68 3.72 4.45
CA ILE A 33 3.94 4.40 4.14
C ILE A 33 3.72 5.36 2.98
N ASN A 34 4.03 6.63 3.24
CA ASN A 34 3.92 7.69 2.25
C ASN A 34 5.17 7.72 1.34
N VAL A 35 4.99 7.34 0.07
CA VAL A 35 6.07 7.33 -0.94
C VAL A 35 6.48 8.72 -1.42
N LYS A 36 5.66 9.75 -1.19
CA LYS A 36 5.95 11.16 -1.49
C LYS A 36 6.86 11.79 -0.43
N LYS A 37 6.73 11.37 0.83
CA LYS A 37 7.56 11.86 1.95
C LYS A 37 8.82 11.03 2.16
N ASP A 38 8.77 9.73 1.86
CA ASP A 38 9.93 8.83 1.99
C ASP A 38 10.43 8.35 0.60
N PRO A 39 11.58 8.86 0.12
CA PRO A 39 12.18 8.41 -1.14
C PRO A 39 12.63 6.94 -1.09
N GLN A 40 12.90 6.36 0.08
CA GLN A 40 13.15 4.93 0.19
C GLN A 40 11.87 4.13 -0.03
N ALA A 41 10.74 4.60 0.47
CA ALA A 41 9.44 3.98 0.22
C ALA A 41 9.09 4.02 -1.27
N MET A 42 9.43 5.10 -1.99
CA MET A 42 9.29 5.16 -3.44
C MET A 42 10.11 4.06 -4.15
N LYS A 43 11.36 3.83 -3.72
CA LYS A 43 12.19 2.73 -4.25
C LYS A 43 11.61 1.36 -3.91
N ARG A 44 11.11 1.14 -2.69
CA ARG A 44 10.46 -0.10 -2.27
C ARG A 44 9.20 -0.36 -3.10
N MET A 45 8.33 0.64 -3.25
CA MET A 45 7.14 0.57 -4.10
C MET A 45 7.50 0.24 -5.54
N LEU A 46 8.53 0.86 -6.13
CA LEU A 46 8.99 0.54 -7.48
C LEU A 46 9.47 -0.91 -7.62
N LYS A 47 10.16 -1.47 -6.60
CA LYS A 47 10.56 -2.87 -6.57
C LYS A 47 9.35 -3.80 -6.53
N PHE A 48 8.36 -3.50 -5.68
CA PHE A 48 7.17 -4.34 -5.52
C PHE A 48 6.21 -4.23 -6.71
N SER A 49 6.02 -3.03 -7.22
CA SER A 49 5.09 -2.73 -8.32
C SER A 49 5.69 -3.04 -9.71
N ALA A 50 6.85 -3.72 -9.76
CA ALA A 50 7.58 -4.06 -10.99
C ALA A 50 7.78 -2.84 -11.93
N GLY A 51 8.06 -1.67 -11.35
CA GLY A 51 8.22 -0.41 -12.07
C GLY A 51 6.93 0.36 -12.35
N ARG A 52 5.75 -0.17 -12.00
CA ARG A 52 4.48 0.58 -12.08
C ARG A 52 4.43 1.61 -10.96
N ARG A 53 4.10 2.86 -11.31
CA ARG A 53 3.92 3.96 -10.35
C ARG A 53 2.46 4.10 -9.97
N GLU A 54 1.85 2.98 -9.65
CA GLU A 54 0.41 2.92 -9.38
C GLU A 54 0.18 2.75 -7.88
N VAL A 55 -0.68 3.62 -7.35
CA VAL A 55 -1.00 3.70 -5.93
C VAL A 55 -2.49 3.46 -5.73
N PRO A 56 -2.89 2.82 -4.62
CA PRO A 56 -2.03 2.28 -3.56
C PRO A 56 -1.40 0.92 -3.94
N THR A 57 -0.16 0.66 -3.51
CA THR A 57 0.49 -0.65 -3.59
C THR A 57 0.46 -1.31 -2.21
N ILE A 58 -0.24 -2.42 -2.10
CA ILE A 58 -0.45 -3.19 -0.89
C ILE A 58 0.48 -4.40 -0.90
N VAL A 59 1.23 -4.62 0.17
CA VAL A 59 2.16 -5.73 0.32
C VAL A 59 1.75 -6.53 1.54
N GLU A 60 1.27 -7.75 1.31
CA GLU A 60 0.80 -8.70 2.31
C GLU A 60 1.82 -9.87 2.35
N GLY A 61 2.94 -9.66 3.06
CA GLY A 61 4.04 -10.64 3.08
C GLY A 61 4.64 -10.86 1.69
N ASP A 62 4.39 -12.04 1.11
CA ASP A 62 4.81 -12.41 -0.25
C ASP A 62 3.84 -11.95 -1.35
N LYS A 63 2.61 -11.55 -0.98
CA LYS A 63 1.60 -11.11 -1.95
C LYS A 63 1.68 -9.61 -2.14
N ILE A 64 1.85 -9.18 -3.40
CA ILE A 64 1.87 -7.78 -3.76
C ILE A 64 0.64 -7.50 -4.63
N THR A 65 -0.19 -6.56 -4.16
CA THR A 65 -1.38 -6.08 -4.86
C THR A 65 -1.16 -4.63 -5.22
N VAL A 66 -1.16 -4.32 -6.51
CA VAL A 66 -1.01 -2.94 -7.00
C VAL A 66 -2.38 -2.43 -7.44
N GLY A 67 -2.77 -1.28 -6.91
CA GLY A 67 -4.11 -0.72 -7.09
C GLY A 67 -5.09 -1.17 -6.02
N PHE A 68 -5.97 -0.27 -5.61
CA PHE A 68 -7.11 -0.56 -4.74
C PHE A 68 -8.32 0.20 -5.27
N GLY A 69 -9.42 -0.52 -5.50
CA GLY A 69 -10.61 0.03 -6.17
C GLY A 69 -10.77 -0.45 -7.61
N GLY A 70 -10.66 -1.77 -7.82
CA GLY A 70 -11.20 -2.39 -9.03
C GLY A 70 -12.72 -2.41 -8.94
N THR A 71 -13.40 -1.86 -9.95
CA THR A 71 -14.67 -2.45 -10.40
C THR A 71 -14.33 -3.51 -11.43
#